data_AF-A0A954VXW7-F1
#
_entry.id   AF-A0A954VXW7-F1
#
_cell.length_a   1.000
_cell.length_b   1.000
_cell.length_c   1.000
_cell.angle_alpha   90.00
_cell.angle_beta   90.00
_cell.angle_gamma   90.00
#
_symmetry.space_group_name_H-M   'P 1'
#
loop_
_entity.id
_entity.type
_entity.pdbx_description
1 polymer ?
#
loop_
_entity_poly.entity_id
_entity_poly.type
_entity_poly.pdbx_seq_one_letter_code
_entity_poly.pdbx_strand_id
1 'polypeptide(L)' 'MSKDFRIYQDKDRQIIERLSYPRFKGVVTFNSPLSDIEEIELLDETNNPTEIARAMREAGDFLINYKPTGDE' A
#
# COMPACT_ATOMS: atom_id res chain seq x y z
N MET A 1 -1.36 11.81 -8.68
CA MET A 1 -0.94 10.76 -7.74
C MET A 1 -1.64 11.01 -6.43
N SER A 2 -2.34 10.02 -5.89
CA SER A 2 -3.02 10.16 -4.61
C SER A 2 -2.01 10.53 -3.53
N LYS A 3 -2.26 11.62 -2.79
CA LYS A 3 -1.42 12.04 -1.64
C LYS A 3 -1.58 11.10 -0.44
N ASP A 4 -2.49 10.13 -0.54
CA ASP A 4 -2.86 9.24 0.55
C ASP A 4 -1.95 8.01 0.64
N PHE A 5 -1.11 7.74 -0.37
CA PHE A 5 -0.24 6.58 -0.39
C PHE A 5 1.21 6.95 -0.66
N ARG A 6 2.11 6.26 0.04
CA ARG A 6 3.55 6.33 -0.15
C ARG A 6 4.08 4.92 -0.38
N ILE A 7 4.98 4.77 -1.34
CA ILE A 7 5.79 3.55 -1.52
C ILE A 7 7.24 3.89 -1.22
N TYR A 8 7.91 3.01 -0.49
CA TYR A 8 9.33 3.13 -0.17
C TYR A 8 9.98 1.76 -0.02
N GLN A 9 11.31 1.72 -0.12
CA GLN A 9 12.09 0.54 0.24
C GLN A 9 12.43 0.60 1.74
N ASP A 10 12.13 -0.48 2.45
CA ASP A 10 12.62 -0.75 3.80
C ASP A 10 13.45 -2.04 3.76
N LYS A 11 14.77 -1.88 3.77
CA LYS A 11 15.75 -2.96 3.54
C LYS A 11 15.48 -3.66 2.20
N ASP A 12 15.17 -4.95 2.22
CA ASP A 12 14.92 -5.79 1.05
C ASP A 12 13.42 -5.85 0.68
N ARG A 13 12.58 -5.06 1.34
CA ARG A 13 11.13 -5.09 1.18
C ARG A 13 10.61 -3.76 0.66
N GLN A 14 9.73 -3.82 -0.33
CA GLN A 14 8.96 -2.66 -0.74
C GLN A 14 7.72 -2.54 0.15
N ILE A 15 7.52 -1.36 0.72
CA ILE A 15 6.41 -1.07 1.62
C ILE A 15 5.46 -0.09 0.95
N ILE A 16 4.16 -0.38 1.02
CA ILE A 16 3.09 0.59 0.77
C ILE A 16 2.53 1.05 2.11
N GLU A 17 2.44 2.36 2.30
CA GLU A 17 1.89 2.99 3.49
C GLU A 17 0.76 3.94 3.10
N ARG A 18 -0.38 3.80 3.76
CA ARG A 18 -1.49 4.74 3.67
C ARG A 18 -1.36 5.81 4.74
N LEU A 19 -1.28 7.06 4.31
CA LEU A 19 -1.09 8.24 5.16
C LEU A 19 -2.41 8.81 5.71
N SER A 20 -3.56 8.36 5.19
CA SER A 20 -4.90 8.78 5.61
C SER A 20 -5.67 7.66 6.32
N TYR A 21 -6.63 8.04 7.17
CA TYR A 21 -7.39 7.09 7.99
C TYR A 21 -8.30 6.15 7.16
N PRO A 22 -8.39 4.84 7.51
CA PRO A 22 -7.50 4.12 8.42
C PRO A 22 -6.08 3.99 7.83
N ARG A 23 -5.07 4.31 8.64
CA ARG A 23 -3.67 4.18 8.27
C ARG A 23 -3.22 2.74 8.43
N PHE A 24 -2.42 2.28 7.48
CA PHE A 24 -1.82 0.96 7.51
C PHE A 24 -0.53 0.96 6.71
N LYS A 25 0.30 -0.04 6.97
CA LYS A 25 1.44 -0.41 6.11
C LYS A 25 1.32 -1.86 5.70
N GLY A 26 1.81 -2.18 4.51
CA GLY A 26 1.86 -3.54 3.99
C GLY A 26 3.10 -3.74 3.12
N VAL A 27 3.57 -4.97 3.06
CA VAL A 27 4.66 -5.38 2.19
C VAL A 27 4.09 -5.62 0.80
N VAL A 28 4.63 -4.93 -0.20
CA VAL A 28 4.32 -5.18 -1.60
C VAL A 28 5.18 -6.37 -2.05
N THR A 29 4.53 -7.47 -2.39
CA THR A 29 5.18 -8.65 -2.96
C THR A 29 4.88 -8.73 -4.46
N PHE A 30 5.80 -9.36 -5.21
CA PHE A 30 5.79 -9.47 -6.68
C PHE A 30 6.06 -8.13 -7.41
N ASN A 31 7.19 -8.10 -8.13
CA ASN A 31 7.59 -6.99 -8.98
C ASN A 31 7.12 -7.25 -10.43
N SER A 32 5.90 -6.81 -10.74
CA SER A 32 5.31 -6.72 -12.10
C SER A 32 5.06 -8.04 -12.84
N PRO A 33 3.90 -8.22 -13.52
CA PRO A 33 2.79 -7.27 -13.67
C PRO A 33 1.72 -7.39 -12.56
N LEU A 34 1.86 -8.39 -11.68
CA LEU A 34 0.99 -8.60 -10.53
C LEU A 34 1.77 -8.20 -9.29
N SER A 35 1.14 -7.42 -8.42
CA SER A 35 1.66 -7.06 -7.10
C SER A 35 0.60 -7.40 -6.08
N ASP A 36 1.00 -8.05 -4.99
CA ASP A 36 0.14 -8.38 -3.86
C ASP A 36 0.55 -7.53 -2.64
N ILE A 37 -0.34 -7.42 -1.65
CA ILE A 37 -0.07 -6.70 -0.40
C ILE A 37 -0.17 -7.70 0.76
N GLU A 38 0.98 -8.00 1.33
CA GLU A 38 1.15 -8.95 2.43
C GLU A 38 1.56 -8.23 3.73
N GLU A 39 1.62 -8.97 4.84
CA GLU A 39 2.10 -8.48 6.15
C GLU A 39 1.45 -7.14 6.58
N ILE A 40 0.14 -7.02 6.43
CA ILE A 40 -0.60 -5.78 6.73
C ILE A 40 -0.57 -5.49 8.24
N GLU A 41 -0.13 -4.29 8.60
CA GLU A 41 -0.18 -3.74 9.95
C GLU A 41 -1.06 -2.48 9.95
N LEU A 42 -2.15 -2.51 10.72
CA LEU A 42 -3.01 -1.36 10.96
C LEU A 42 -2.34 -0.44 12.00
N LEU A 43 -2.21 0.84 11.68
CA LEU A 43 -1.59 1.84 12.56
C LEU A 43 -2.62 2.59 13.41
N ASP A 44 -3.90 2.47 13.06
CA ASP A 44 -5.03 3.03 13.80
C ASP A 44 -5.90 1.89 14.36
N GLU A 45 -6.43 2.08 15.56
CA GLU A 45 -7.51 1.23 16.06
C GLU A 45 -8.77 1.50 15.22
N THR A 46 -9.16 0.54 14.40
CA THR A 46 -10.36 0.62 13.58
C THR A 46 -11.28 -0.55 13.87
N ASN A 47 -12.54 -0.23 14.18
CA ASN A 47 -13.57 -1.20 14.51
C ASN A 47 -14.52 -1.44 13.32
N ASN A 48 -14.21 -0.88 12.15
CA ASN A 48 -15.08 -0.96 10.97
C ASN A 48 -14.38 -1.69 9.80
N PRO A 49 -14.66 -2.99 9.62
CA PRO A 49 -14.08 -3.78 8.53
C PRO A 49 -14.34 -3.21 7.13
N THR A 50 -15.43 -2.47 6.94
CA THR A 50 -15.77 -1.84 5.65
C THR A 50 -14.77 -0.75 5.27
N GLU A 51 -14.28 0.00 6.26
CA GLU A 51 -13.29 1.06 6.02
C GLU A 51 -11.93 0.48 5.64
N ILE A 52 -11.53 -0.61 6.30
CA ILE A 52 -10.30 -1.34 5.99
C ILE A 52 -10.39 -1.93 4.57
N ALA A 53 -11.50 -2.58 4.23
CA ALA A 53 -11.69 -3.17 2.90
C ALA A 53 -11.62 -2.11 1.78
N ARG A 54 -12.21 -0.92 2.01
CA ARG A 54 -12.10 0.22 1.08
C ARG A 54 -10.65 0.69 0.97
N ALA A 55 -9.95 0.87 2.08
CA ALA A 55 -8.56 1.32 2.10
C ALA A 55 -7.62 0.35 1.35
N MET A 56 -7.83 -0.96 1.53
CA MET A 56 -7.06 -2.00 0.81
C MET A 56 -7.34 -2.00 -0.69
N ARG A 57 -8.59 -1.78 -1.10
CA ARG A 57 -8.95 -1.64 -2.51
C ARG A 57 -8.27 -0.42 -3.14
N GLU A 58 -8.33 0.73 -2.48
CA GLU A 58 -7.67 1.96 -2.92
C GLU A 58 -6.15 1.77 -3.08
N ALA A 59 -5.52 0.98 -2.19
CA ALA A 59 -4.10 0.66 -2.28
C ALA A 59 -3.77 -0.24 -3.48
N GLY A 60 -4.61 -1.23 -3.78
CA GLY A 60 -4.49 -2.04 -5.00
C GLY A 60 -4.63 -1.20 -6.27
N ASP A 61 -5.63 -0.31 -6.32
CA ASP A 61 -5.82 0.62 -7.44
C ASP A 61 -4.62 1.57 -7.60
N PHE A 62 -4.01 1.99 -6.49
CA PHE A 62 -2.78 2.79 -6.50
C PHE A 62 -1.60 1.99 -7.09
N LEU A 63 -1.40 0.74 -6.66
CA LEU A 63 -0.30 -0.12 -7.14
C LEU A 63 -0.41 -0.43 -8.63
N ILE A 64 -1.61 -0.71 -9.15
CA ILE A 64 -1.83 -0.96 -10.58
C ILE A 64 -1.36 0.22 -11.44
N ASN A 65 -1.55 1.44 -10.94
CA ASN A 65 -1.17 2.66 -11.64
C ASN A 65 0.23 3.17 -11.26
N TYR A 66 0.87 2.55 -10.26
CA TYR A 66 2.19 2.92 -9.81
C TYR A 66 3.22 2.38 -10.80
N LYS A 67 3.77 3.28 -11.62
CA LYS A 67 4.98 3.00 -12.37
C LYS A 67 6.15 3.27 -11.44
N PRO A 68 6.98 2.27 -11.10
CA PRO A 68 8.27 2.54 -10.50
C PRO A 68 8.96 3.52 -11.43
N THR A 69 9.34 4.69 -10.93
CA THR A 69 10.35 5.49 -11.61
C THR A 69 11.61 4.65 -11.56
N GLY A 70 11.85 3.88 -12.63
CA GLY A 70 13.14 3.24 -12.83
C GLY A 70 14.17 4.35 -12.82
N ASP A 71 15.23 4.13 -12.05
CA ASP A 71 16.46 4.90 -12.19
C ASP A 71 16.91 4.72 -13.66
N GLU A 72 16.72 5.75 -14.49
CA GLU A 72 17.44 5.91 -15.76
C GLU A 72 18.91 6.23 -15.49
#